data_AF-A0A2E3ZB26-F1
#
_entry.id   AF-A0A2E3ZB26-F1
#
_cell.length_a   1.000
_cell.length_b   1.000
_cell.length_c   1.000
_cell.angle_alpha   90.00
_cell.angle_beta   90.00
_cell.angle_gamma   90.00
#
_symmetry.space_group_name_H-M   'P 1'
#
loop_
_entity.id
_entity.type
_entity.pdbx_description
1 polymer ?
#
loop_
_entity_poly.entity_id
_entity_poly.type
_entity_poly.pdbx_seq_one_letter_code
_entity_poly.pdbx_strand_id
1 'polypeptide(L)'
;MDDPFCAERPFFQQDLYDYMRTLHRMLSLRPTRLFPGHGPTIDDSVDFLERYIAHRQVREDQVYETTLALSQSTTMRIVRTIYTSTSEEKLWMARENVEKVLRKLEKENRVWAWLEDPLLGYQMYRFPEGFVRRYPEALIWSPSAEPPALGSDVGSPA
;
A
#
# COMPACT_ATOMS: atom_id res chain seq x y z
N MET A 1 19.28 15.89 -8.25
CA MET A 1 19.00 14.86 -9.28
C MET A 1 17.51 14.64 -9.19
N ASP A 2 16.78 15.46 -9.94
CA ASP A 2 15.32 15.54 -9.87
C ASP A 2 14.72 14.27 -10.45
N ASP A 3 13.96 13.56 -9.62
CA ASP A 3 13.18 12.40 -10.03
C ASP A 3 12.10 12.87 -11.02
N PRO A 4 12.14 12.46 -12.31
CA PRO A 4 11.16 12.89 -13.30
C PRO A 4 9.73 12.42 -12.99
N PHE A 5 9.53 11.53 -12.00
CA PHE A 5 8.22 11.09 -11.54
C PHE A 5 7.57 12.05 -10.51
N CYS A 6 8.28 13.10 -10.08
CA CYS A 6 7.84 13.98 -8.97
C CYS A 6 6.77 15.03 -9.34
N ALA A 7 6.30 15.05 -10.60
CA ALA A 7 5.32 16.05 -11.09
C ALA A 7 3.88 15.52 -11.25
N GLU A 8 3.54 14.36 -10.68
CA GLU A 8 2.21 13.77 -10.83
C GLU A 8 1.44 13.79 -9.50
N ARG A 9 0.36 14.59 -9.44
CA ARG A 9 -0.66 14.40 -8.40
C ARG A 9 -1.12 12.94 -8.47
N PRO A 10 -1.18 12.19 -7.36
CA PRO A 10 -1.73 10.85 -7.41
C PRO A 10 -3.20 10.98 -7.81
N PHE A 11 -3.50 10.60 -9.06
CA PHE A 11 -4.87 10.37 -9.48
C PHE A 11 -5.48 9.43 -8.43
N PHE A 12 -6.68 9.76 -7.96
CA PHE A 12 -7.34 9.05 -6.88
C PHE A 12 -7.80 7.67 -7.41
N GLN A 13 -6.86 6.77 -7.63
CA GLN A 13 -7.16 5.39 -7.95
C GLN A 13 -7.55 4.72 -6.65
N GLN A 14 -8.83 4.38 -6.57
CA GLN A 14 -9.43 3.76 -5.39
C GLN A 14 -8.84 2.36 -5.14
N ASP A 15 -8.33 1.70 -6.18
CA ASP A 15 -7.82 0.35 -6.10
C ASP A 15 -6.50 0.17 -6.88
N LEU A 16 -5.42 -0.12 -6.15
CA LEU A 16 -4.10 -0.42 -6.72
C LEU A 16 -4.09 -1.75 -7.46
N TYR A 17 -4.90 -2.73 -7.04
CA TYR A 17 -4.99 -4.05 -7.68
C TYR A 17 -5.52 -3.93 -9.12
N ASP A 18 -6.65 -3.26 -9.30
CA ASP A 18 -7.25 -3.04 -10.61
C ASP A 18 -6.37 -2.16 -11.51
N TYR A 19 -5.67 -1.20 -10.91
CA TYR A 19 -4.71 -0.38 -11.63
C TYR A 19 -3.53 -1.20 -12.17
N MET A 20 -2.87 -2.00 -11.33
CA MET A 20 -1.76 -2.86 -11.76
C MET A 20 -2.22 -3.85 -12.83
N ARG A 21 -3.42 -4.44 -12.70
CA ARG A 21 -4.01 -5.30 -13.73
C ARG A 21 -4.18 -4.55 -15.06
N THR A 22 -4.60 -3.29 -15.01
CA THR A 22 -4.75 -2.45 -16.20
C THR A 22 -3.39 -2.15 -16.85
N LEU A 23 -2.37 -1.81 -16.07
CA LEU A 23 -1.01 -1.60 -16.59
C LEU A 23 -0.44 -2.85 -17.26
N HIS A 24 -0.59 -4.02 -16.63
CA HIS A 24 -0.17 -5.28 -17.26
C HIS A 24 -0.95 -5.58 -18.54
N ARG A 25 -2.25 -5.28 -18.58
CA ARG A 25 -3.06 -5.39 -19.81
C ARG A 25 -2.60 -4.41 -20.88
N MET A 26 -2.22 -3.18 -20.53
CA MET A 26 -1.67 -2.23 -21.50
C MET A 26 -0.33 -2.73 -22.04
N LEU A 27 0.55 -3.24 -21.17
CA LEU A 27 1.84 -3.79 -21.56
C LEU A 27 1.70 -4.98 -22.53
N SER A 28 0.71 -5.86 -22.32
CA SER A 28 0.48 -7.01 -23.20
C SER A 28 0.03 -6.62 -24.61
N LEU A 29 -0.52 -5.41 -24.80
CA LEU A 29 -0.84 -4.87 -26.13
C LEU A 29 0.39 -4.36 -26.88
N ARG A 30 1.54 -4.25 -26.22
CA ARG A 30 2.81 -3.72 -26.76
C ARG A 30 2.62 -2.40 -27.52
N PRO A 31 2.06 -1.35 -26.88
CA PRO A 31 1.82 -0.07 -27.54
C PRO A 31 3.13 0.53 -28.03
N THR A 32 3.09 1.21 -29.16
CA THR A 32 4.20 2.00 -29.69
C THR A 32 4.18 3.45 -29.22
N ARG A 33 3.08 3.90 -28.61
CA ARG A 33 2.90 5.27 -28.14
C ARG A 33 1.81 5.35 -27.06
N LEU A 34 2.00 6.17 -26.03
CA LEU A 34 0.99 6.50 -25.01
C LEU A 34 0.68 8.00 -25.06
N PHE A 35 -0.61 8.32 -24.94
CA PHE A 35 -1.11 9.69 -24.88
C PHE A 35 -1.68 9.96 -23.49
N PRO A 36 -0.87 10.44 -22.53
CA PRO A 36 -1.34 10.71 -21.18
C PRO A 36 -2.31 11.90 -21.18
N GLY A 37 -3.18 11.96 -20.17
CA GLY A 37 -4.10 13.10 -20.00
C GLY A 37 -3.37 14.42 -19.69
N HIS A 38 -2.14 14.34 -19.21
CA HIS A 38 -1.24 15.46 -18.94
C HIS A 38 0.19 15.09 -19.31
N GLY A 39 1.01 16.08 -19.64
CA GLY A 39 2.40 15.86 -20.03
C GLY A 39 2.59 15.48 -21.50
N PRO A 40 3.83 15.23 -21.92
CA PRO A 40 4.13 14.88 -23.30
C PRO A 40 3.69 13.45 -23.63
N THR A 41 3.48 13.21 -24.91
CA THR A 41 3.35 11.86 -25.48
C THR A 41 4.59 11.02 -25.17
N ILE A 42 4.40 9.73 -24.90
CA ILE A 42 5.47 8.78 -24.59
C ILE A 42 5.64 7.85 -25.79
N ASP A 43 6.79 7.91 -26.45
CA ASP A 43 7.11 7.05 -27.60
C ASP A 43 7.62 5.67 -27.16
N ASP A 44 8.52 5.60 -26.16
CA ASP A 44 9.04 4.32 -25.63
C ASP A 44 8.08 3.67 -24.63
N SER A 45 6.87 3.37 -25.10
CA SER A 45 5.72 3.02 -24.26
C SER A 45 5.87 1.71 -23.49
N VAL A 46 6.50 0.70 -24.09
CA VAL A 46 6.75 -0.59 -23.44
C VAL A 46 7.75 -0.43 -22.30
N ASP A 47 8.91 0.17 -22.57
CA ASP A 47 9.95 0.42 -21.55
C ASP A 47 9.41 1.28 -20.40
N PHE A 48 8.62 2.32 -20.73
CA PHE A 48 7.95 3.13 -19.73
C PHE A 48 7.02 2.30 -18.83
N LEU A 49 6.15 1.47 -19.42
CA LEU A 49 5.22 0.64 -18.65
C LEU A 49 5.97 -0.38 -17.78
N GLU A 50 7.01 -1.03 -18.30
CA GLU A 50 7.84 -1.98 -17.56
C GLU A 50 8.52 -1.32 -16.35
N ARG A 51 9.20 -0.19 -16.57
CA ARG A 51 9.82 0.59 -15.49
C ARG A 51 8.80 1.03 -14.45
N TYR A 52 7.63 1.50 -14.89
CA TYR A 52 6.60 1.99 -14.01
C TYR A 52 6.01 0.88 -13.14
N ILE A 53 5.71 -0.29 -13.74
CA ILE A 53 5.28 -1.49 -13.03
C ILE A 53 6.35 -1.91 -12.02
N ALA A 54 7.62 -1.98 -12.43
CA ALA A 54 8.72 -2.37 -11.55
C ALA A 54 8.85 -1.42 -10.35
N HIS A 55 8.76 -0.11 -10.58
CA HIS A 55 8.79 0.87 -9.50
C HIS A 55 7.63 0.68 -8.50
N ARG A 56 6.42 0.38 -8.99
CA ARG A 56 5.27 0.08 -8.12
C ARG A 56 5.48 -1.21 -7.32
N GLN A 57 6.05 -2.25 -7.94
CA GLN A 57 6.35 -3.50 -7.25
C GLN A 57 7.38 -3.32 -6.12
N VAL A 58 8.43 -2.53 -6.32
CA VAL A 58 9.41 -2.23 -5.27
C VAL A 58 8.74 -1.65 -4.01
N ARG A 59 7.76 -0.75 -4.19
CA ARG A 59 7.03 -0.19 -3.06
C ARG A 59 6.16 -1.23 -2.36
N GLU A 60 5.52 -2.10 -3.12
CA GLU A 60 4.71 -3.19 -2.59
C GLU A 60 5.56 -4.16 -1.76
N ASP A 61 6.70 -4.57 -2.30
CA ASP A 61 7.63 -5.47 -1.63
C ASP A 61 8.12 -4.85 -0.31
N GLN A 62 8.48 -3.56 -0.32
CA GLN A 62 8.85 -2.85 0.92
C GLN A 62 7.76 -2.89 1.99
N VAL A 63 6.49 -2.69 1.61
CA VAL A 63 5.36 -2.75 2.54
C VAL A 63 5.16 -4.17 3.07
N TYR A 64 5.25 -5.17 2.20
CA TYR A 64 5.10 -6.57 2.59
C TYR A 64 6.22 -7.01 3.53
N GLU A 65 7.48 -6.74 3.21
CA GLU A 65 8.63 -7.06 4.06
C GLU A 65 8.57 -6.33 5.42
N THR A 66 8.14 -5.07 5.43
CA THR A 66 7.94 -4.33 6.69
C THR A 66 6.82 -4.94 7.54
N THR A 67 5.77 -5.44 6.90
CA THR A 67 4.66 -6.15 7.57
C THR A 67 5.14 -7.45 8.20
N LEU A 68 6.02 -8.19 7.53
CA LEU A 68 6.65 -9.41 8.04
C LEU A 68 7.57 -9.13 9.25
N ALA A 69 8.29 -8.02 9.23
CA ALA A 69 9.29 -7.70 10.25
C ALA A 69 8.69 -7.15 11.56
N LEU A 70 7.47 -6.60 11.53
CA LEU A 70 6.84 -5.96 12.69
C LEU A 70 5.93 -6.94 13.43
N SER A 71 6.10 -7.04 14.75
CA SER A 71 5.21 -7.85 15.63
C SER A 71 3.78 -7.30 15.70
N GLN A 72 3.63 -5.97 15.61
CA GLN A 72 2.35 -5.28 15.45
C GLN A 72 2.49 -4.27 14.31
N SER A 73 1.99 -4.65 13.14
CA SER A 73 2.16 -3.86 11.93
C SER A 73 0.95 -2.95 11.67
N THR A 74 0.75 -1.95 12.52
CA THR A 74 -0.25 -0.91 12.20
C THR A 74 0.22 -0.10 11.00
N THR A 75 -0.71 0.40 10.19
CA THR A 75 -0.39 1.16 8.97
C THR A 75 0.60 2.30 9.24
N MET A 76 0.40 3.06 10.33
CA MET A 76 1.29 4.18 10.66
C MET A 76 2.69 3.71 11.07
N ARG A 77 2.81 2.55 11.73
CA ARG A 77 4.13 1.96 12.05
C ARG A 77 4.86 1.57 10.76
N ILE A 78 4.17 0.91 9.84
CA ILE A 78 4.73 0.56 8.52
C ILE A 78 5.19 1.82 7.78
N VAL A 79 4.37 2.86 7.74
CA VAL A 79 4.72 4.15 7.12
C VAL A 79 5.96 4.75 7.75
N ARG A 80 6.04 4.82 9.08
CA ARG A 80 7.20 5.38 9.80
C ARG A 80 8.48 4.58 9.58
N THR A 81 8.39 3.27 9.39
CA THR A 81 9.53 2.41 9.06
C THR A 81 10.02 2.64 7.63
N ILE A 82 9.11 2.81 6.66
CA ILE A 82 9.46 3.00 5.25
C ILE A 82 9.90 4.44 4.94
N TYR A 83 9.29 5.43 5.59
CA TYR A 83 9.48 6.86 5.33
C TYR A 83 10.19 7.56 6.50
N THR A 84 11.46 7.21 6.72
CA THR A 84 12.25 7.66 7.89
C THR A 84 12.60 9.14 7.92
N SER A 85 12.64 9.83 6.77
CA SER A 85 13.10 11.22 6.62
C SER A 85 12.03 12.15 6.03
N THR A 86 10.76 11.85 6.27
CA THR A 86 9.61 12.56 5.69
C THR A 86 8.89 13.41 6.73
N SER A 87 8.46 14.63 6.37
CA SER A 87 7.70 15.52 7.27
C SER A 87 6.33 14.94 7.65
N GLU A 88 5.81 15.26 8.84
CA GLU A 88 4.51 14.75 9.33
C GLU A 88 3.35 14.95 8.34
N GLU A 89 3.29 16.10 7.66
CA GLU A 89 2.28 16.37 6.62
C GLU A 89 2.35 15.36 5.46
N LYS A 90 3.55 14.96 5.06
CA LYS A 90 3.78 13.99 3.98
C LYS A 90 3.56 12.55 4.45
N LEU A 91 3.67 12.26 5.75
CA LEU A 91 3.37 10.94 6.29
C LEU A 91 1.88 10.58 6.13
N TRP A 92 0.98 11.57 6.15
CA TRP A 92 -0.44 11.32 5.87
C TRP A 92 -0.67 10.83 4.43
N MET A 93 -0.06 11.50 3.45
CA MET A 93 -0.14 11.04 2.05
C MET A 93 0.55 9.68 1.85
N ALA A 94 1.67 9.45 2.53
CA ALA A 94 2.35 8.17 2.52
C ALA A 94 1.46 7.05 3.09
N ARG A 95 0.72 7.35 4.16
CA ARG A 95 -0.23 6.42 4.76
C ARG A 95 -1.32 6.01 3.79
N GLU A 96 -1.96 6.93 3.08
CA GLU A 96 -2.99 6.58 2.10
C GLU A 96 -2.43 5.63 1.02
N ASN A 97 -1.19 5.85 0.59
CA ASN A 97 -0.53 4.95 -0.37
C ASN A 97 -0.26 3.56 0.22
N VAL A 98 0.22 3.48 1.46
CA VAL A 98 0.46 2.20 2.15
C VAL A 98 -0.85 1.45 2.39
N GLU A 99 -1.94 2.14 2.74
CA GLU A 99 -3.26 1.50 2.89
C GLU A 99 -3.72 0.85 1.58
N LYS A 100 -3.52 1.51 0.43
CA LYS A 100 -3.85 0.91 -0.89
C LYS A 100 -3.05 -0.34 -1.19
N VAL A 101 -1.76 -0.35 -0.84
CA VAL A 101 -0.90 -1.53 -0.98
C VAL A 101 -1.38 -2.66 -0.09
N LEU A 102 -1.66 -2.39 1.19
CA LEU A 102 -2.15 -3.40 2.14
C LEU A 102 -3.51 -3.97 1.72
N ARG A 103 -4.42 -3.13 1.20
CA ARG A 103 -5.69 -3.59 0.60
C ARG A 103 -5.47 -4.48 -0.62
N LYS A 104 -4.52 -4.16 -1.50
CA LYS A 104 -4.15 -5.04 -2.62
C LYS A 104 -3.64 -6.40 -2.12
N LEU A 105 -2.69 -6.39 -1.17
CA LEU A 105 -2.11 -7.60 -0.59
C LEU A 105 -3.16 -8.47 0.11
N GLU A 106 -4.16 -7.87 0.74
CA GLU A 106 -5.28 -8.59 1.35
C GLU A 106 -6.18 -9.27 0.32
N LYS A 107 -6.50 -8.59 -0.79
CA LYS A 107 -7.21 -9.21 -1.92
C LYS A 107 -6.45 -10.38 -2.55
N GLU A 108 -5.12 -10.34 -2.47
CA GLU A 108 -4.22 -11.40 -2.93
C GLU A 108 -4.02 -12.51 -1.89
N ASN A 109 -4.67 -12.44 -0.72
CA ASN A 109 -4.51 -13.37 0.40
C ASN A 109 -3.06 -13.49 0.89
N ARG A 110 -2.29 -12.38 0.83
CA ARG A 110 -0.92 -12.31 1.33
C ARG A 110 -0.84 -11.72 2.72
N VAL A 111 -1.80 -10.87 3.08
CA VAL A 111 -1.93 -10.27 4.41
C VAL A 111 -3.38 -10.25 4.85
N TRP A 112 -3.61 -10.24 6.15
CA TRP A 112 -4.91 -10.15 6.79
C TRP A 112 -4.92 -8.99 7.78
N ALA A 113 -6.07 -8.37 7.97
CA ALA A 113 -6.25 -7.28 8.91
C ALA A 113 -7.02 -7.74 10.14
N TRP A 114 -6.60 -7.27 11.30
CA TRP A 114 -7.15 -7.65 12.61
C TRP A 114 -7.47 -6.41 13.43
N LEU A 115 -8.49 -6.50 14.27
CA LEU A 115 -8.78 -5.54 15.33
C LEU A 115 -8.72 -6.25 16.68
N GLU A 116 -8.15 -5.59 17.67
CA GLU A 116 -8.17 -6.06 19.05
C GLU A 116 -9.52 -5.71 19.70
N ASP A 117 -10.25 -6.72 20.14
CA ASP A 117 -11.43 -6.58 20.97
C ASP A 117 -11.05 -6.86 22.44
N PRO A 118 -11.32 -5.92 23.38
CA PRO A 118 -10.94 -6.08 24.79
C PRO A 118 -11.53 -7.32 25.48
N LEU A 119 -12.64 -7.85 24.98
CA LEU A 119 -13.34 -8.99 25.57
C LEU A 119 -13.15 -10.28 24.78
N LEU A 120 -13.00 -10.17 23.46
CA LEU A 120 -12.97 -11.30 22.53
C LEU A 120 -11.60 -11.56 21.89
N GLY A 121 -10.58 -10.77 22.23
CA GLY A 121 -9.25 -10.86 21.62
C GLY A 121 -9.25 -10.36 20.18
N TYR A 122 -8.34 -10.87 19.34
CA TYR A 122 -8.27 -10.42 17.95
C TYR A 122 -9.42 -10.94 17.09
N GLN A 123 -10.09 -10.02 16.42
CA GLN A 123 -11.12 -10.29 15.42
C GLN A 123 -10.62 -9.93 14.04
N MET A 124 -10.79 -10.84 13.08
CA MET A 124 -10.44 -10.57 11.69
C MET A 124 -11.34 -9.45 11.16
N TYR A 125 -10.73 -8.40 10.65
CA TYR A 125 -11.44 -7.25 10.12
C TYR A 125 -11.98 -7.56 8.73
N ARG A 126 -13.31 -7.51 8.60
CA ARG A 126 -13.97 -7.62 7.29
C ARG A 126 -14.16 -6.23 6.70
N PHE A 127 -13.49 -6.00 5.59
CA PHE A 127 -13.62 -4.74 4.86
C PHE A 127 -15.02 -4.64 4.24
N PRO A 128 -15.73 -3.50 4.41
CA PRO A 128 -17.03 -3.32 3.81
C PRO A 128 -16.91 -3.23 2.29
N GLU A 129 -17.97 -3.64 1.59
CA GLU A 129 -18.07 -3.45 0.14
C GLU A 129 -18.25 -1.95 -0.18
N GLY A 130 -17.55 -1.48 -1.22
CA GLY A 130 -17.65 -0.10 -1.70
C GLY A 130 -16.57 0.85 -1.18
N PHE A 131 -16.83 2.15 -1.29
CA PHE A 131 -15.86 3.20 -0.98
C PHE A 131 -15.74 3.44 0.52
N VAL A 132 -14.51 3.29 1.04
CA VAL A 132 -14.17 3.62 2.42
C VAL A 132 -13.24 4.81 2.45
N ARG A 133 -13.64 5.88 3.13
CA ARG A 133 -12.84 7.10 3.24
C ARG A 133 -11.61 6.93 4.12
N ARG A 134 -11.73 6.17 5.21
CA ARG A 134 -10.66 5.95 6.19
C ARG A 134 -10.89 4.64 6.91
N TYR A 135 -9.83 3.83 7.03
CA TYR A 135 -9.86 2.61 7.83
C TYR A 135 -9.53 2.89 9.31
N PRO A 136 -9.96 2.02 10.25
CA PRO A 136 -9.58 2.16 11.65
C PRO A 136 -8.06 2.18 11.81
N GLU A 137 -7.54 3.07 12.66
CA GLU A 137 -6.09 3.21 12.87
C GLU A 137 -5.49 2.05 13.65
N ALA A 138 -6.33 1.40 14.46
CA ALA A 138 -5.98 0.23 15.26
C ALA A 138 -5.93 -1.07 14.43
N LEU A 139 -6.09 -1.00 13.10
CA LEU A 139 -5.91 -2.18 12.26
C LEU A 139 -4.47 -2.68 12.35
N ILE A 140 -4.34 -3.95 12.70
CA ILE A 140 -3.08 -4.68 12.73
C ILE A 140 -3.04 -5.56 11.50
N TRP A 141 -2.03 -5.38 10.67
CA TRP A 141 -1.81 -6.23 9.51
C TRP A 141 -0.96 -7.44 9.91
N SER A 142 -1.21 -8.59 9.31
CA SER A 142 -0.50 -9.83 9.58
C SER A 142 -0.30 -10.61 8.29
N PRO A 143 0.86 -11.24 8.07
CA PRO A 143 1.08 -12.17 6.95
C PRO A 143 0.42 -13.54 7.18
N SER A 144 -0.33 -13.72 8.27
CA SER A 144 -1.02 -14.97 8.61
C SER A 144 -2.53 -14.75 8.72
N ALA A 145 -3.29 -15.76 8.28
CA ALA A 145 -4.74 -15.86 8.47
C ALA A 145 -5.12 -16.23 9.91
N GLU A 146 -4.14 -16.53 10.75
CA GLU A 146 -4.31 -16.72 12.19
C GLU A 146 -4.12 -15.38 12.94
N PRO A 147 -4.83 -15.20 14.06
CA PRO A 147 -4.71 -13.97 14.84
C PRO A 147 -3.27 -13.78 15.31
N PRO A 148 -2.76 -12.53 15.32
CA PRO A 148 -1.46 -12.25 15.89
C PRO A 148 -1.43 -12.68 17.35
N ALA A 149 -0.26 -13.06 17.86
CA ALA A 149 -0.10 -13.35 19.28
C ALA A 149 -0.52 -12.12 20.09
N LEU A 150 -1.35 -12.29 21.13
CA LEU A 150 -1.68 -11.24 22.10
C LEU A 150 -0.38 -10.62 22.59
N GLY A 151 -0.18 -9.36 22.24
CA GLY A 151 1.04 -8.64 22.58
C GLY A 151 1.21 -8.61 24.09
N SER A 152 2.24 -9.27 24.59
CA SER A 152 2.87 -8.92 25.86
C SER A 152 3.51 -7.55 25.69
N ASP A 153 2.74 -6.46 25.81
CA ASP A 153 3.28 -5.11 25.88
C ASP A 153 2.81 -4.43 27.17
N VAL A 154 3.54 -4.70 28.25
CA VAL A 154 3.55 -3.87 29.44
C VAL A 154 4.45 -2.67 29.12
N GLY A 155 3.91 -1.73 28.34
CA GLY A 155 4.55 -0.49 27.97
C GLY A 155 3.79 0.70 28.54
N SER A 156 3.73 0.80 29.87
CA SER A 156 3.19 1.99 30.55
C SER A 156 4.07 3.21 30.21
N PRO A 157 3.52 4.37 29.83
CA PRO A 157 4.32 5.58 29.73
C PRO A 157 4.78 5.98 31.14
N ALA A 158 6.09 6.18 31.29
CA ALA A 158 6.70 6.86 32.43
C ALA A 158 6.77 8.37 32.15
#